data_AF-A0A1E5A0V7-F1
#
_entry.id   AF-A0A1E5A0V7-F1
#
_cell.length_a   1.000
_cell.length_b   1.000
_cell.length_c   1.000
_cell.angle_alpha   90.00
_cell.angle_beta   90.00
_cell.angle_gamma   90.00
#
_symmetry.space_group_name_H-M   'P 1'
#
loop_
_entity.id
_entity.type
_entity.pdbx_description
1 polymer ?
#
loop_
_entity_poly.entity_id
_entity_poly.type
_entity_poly.pdbx_seq_one_letter_code
_entity_poly.pdbx_strand_id
1 'polypeptide(L)'
;MGVTTSSQALAIEKAGYHVSVTESQRTRATFAFRNGEVHTRTVEHIGPHAIAESDMIVGWAEDLFENSGRRLVKGVINSSYGQTWPNGVVPYRINPELSESVVENILGAVDHWNSIGAITMVERTASKAAIYPDYIEFVDSSRCASWIGFQAAGMQKIYTGDNCSEGSMIHEIGHSLGLLHEHTRPDRDNFVIIHWDRIMTNMEPNFEIMPGSESLGSYDYGSIMHYGASFFSVDGRPTIEPIQATTETIGQRISTSAGDKQSVINLYKSDLSLVSNTVEQPVSVGSPIEVNLHVTNNSTVGANSLQVVMPVPASSLLLSYSAAEWSCSQRGIGANIVCNSPVLVGGADTSFGITVSTDSTSTGHLFFDSTLTSRTPDTDMSDNHDSAVVNIDGGTPVVAAAKRQVSNSNPASSGNTVPLSGGSGAFNWLYLGFLLVLFPFIRVNDF
;
A
#
# COMPACT_ATOMS: atom_id res chain seq x y z
N MET A 1 -21.27 42.34 -39.34
CA MET A 1 -20.33 41.31 -39.81
C MET A 1 -19.67 40.74 -38.57
N GLY A 2 -19.99 39.48 -38.24
CA GLY A 2 -19.54 38.83 -37.01
C GLY A 2 -18.07 38.43 -37.10
N VAL A 3 -17.36 38.56 -35.97
CA VAL A 3 -15.99 38.07 -35.80
C VAL A 3 -16.09 36.73 -35.09
N THR A 4 -15.81 35.65 -35.81
CA THR A 4 -15.66 34.30 -35.28
C THR A 4 -14.24 34.13 -34.75
N THR A 5 -14.08 33.88 -33.46
CA THR A 5 -12.82 33.43 -32.84
C THR A 5 -12.71 31.92 -32.98
N SER A 6 -11.68 31.45 -33.68
CA SER A 6 -11.36 30.02 -33.78
C SER A 6 -10.57 29.57 -32.54
N SER A 7 -11.08 28.57 -31.83
CA SER A 7 -10.32 27.80 -30.83
C SER A 7 -9.50 26.74 -31.55
N GLN A 8 -8.18 26.84 -31.52
CA GLN A 8 -7.30 25.77 -32.00
C GLN A 8 -7.26 24.63 -30.97
N ALA A 9 -7.74 23.46 -31.38
CA ALA A 9 -7.56 22.20 -30.65
C ALA A 9 -6.12 21.70 -30.85
N LEU A 10 -5.43 21.37 -29.76
CA LEU A 10 -4.14 20.67 -29.80
C LEU A 10 -4.37 19.23 -30.27
N ALA A 11 -3.92 18.93 -31.49
CA ALA A 11 -3.95 17.60 -32.10
C ALA A 11 -2.70 16.81 -31.70
N ILE A 12 -2.89 15.61 -31.14
CA ILE A 12 -1.86 14.56 -31.08
C ILE A 12 -2.40 13.38 -31.90
N GLU A 13 -1.79 13.15 -33.07
CA GLU A 13 -2.12 12.08 -33.99
C GLU A 13 -1.75 10.70 -33.41
N LYS A 14 -2.75 9.82 -33.29
CA LYS A 14 -2.58 8.38 -33.52
C LYS A 14 -3.80 7.85 -34.29
N ALA A 15 -3.54 7.45 -35.52
CA ALA A 15 -4.32 6.53 -36.36
C ALA A 15 -5.87 6.61 -36.29
N GLY A 16 -6.45 7.46 -37.15
CA GLY A 16 -7.51 6.99 -38.04
C GLY A 16 -8.96 6.90 -37.53
N TYR A 17 -9.34 7.58 -36.44
CA TYR A 17 -10.76 7.75 -36.10
C TYR A 17 -11.03 9.17 -35.59
N HIS A 18 -11.67 9.99 -36.42
CA HIS A 18 -12.15 11.32 -36.03
C HIS A 18 -13.41 11.17 -35.17
N VAL A 19 -13.25 11.04 -33.85
CA VAL A 19 -14.33 11.41 -32.93
C VAL A 19 -14.12 12.87 -32.58
N SER A 20 -14.86 13.76 -33.24
CA SER A 20 -15.05 15.12 -32.76
C SER A 20 -15.82 15.05 -31.43
N VAL A 21 -15.11 15.06 -30.31
CA VAL A 21 -15.73 15.11 -28.97
C VAL A 21 -16.26 16.53 -28.75
N THR A 22 -17.43 16.79 -29.32
CA THR A 22 -18.24 17.99 -29.09
C THR A 22 -19.59 17.54 -28.55
N GLU A 23 -19.99 18.10 -27.41
CA GLU A 23 -21.08 17.70 -26.49
C GLU A 23 -20.79 16.48 -25.59
N SER A 24 -21.16 16.62 -24.31
CA SER A 24 -21.00 15.61 -23.25
C SER A 24 -21.76 14.33 -23.60
N GLN A 25 -21.10 13.42 -24.31
CA GLN A 25 -21.64 12.08 -24.50
C GLN A 25 -21.68 11.39 -23.13
N ARG A 26 -22.77 10.68 -22.87
CA ARG A 26 -22.96 9.86 -21.67
C ARG A 26 -22.80 8.41 -22.06
N THR A 27 -22.17 7.64 -21.20
CA THR A 27 -22.10 6.19 -21.35
C THR A 27 -22.60 5.52 -20.07
N ARG A 28 -22.59 4.19 -20.10
CA ARG A 28 -22.88 3.36 -18.94
C ARG A 28 -21.57 2.83 -18.37
N ALA A 29 -21.41 2.90 -17.07
CA ALA A 29 -20.32 2.26 -16.34
C ALA A 29 -20.91 1.17 -15.43
N THR A 30 -20.31 -0.02 -15.43
CA THR A 30 -20.75 -1.12 -14.58
C THR A 30 -19.85 -1.24 -13.35
N PHE A 31 -20.43 -1.06 -12.18
CA PHE A 31 -19.79 -1.19 -10.88
C PHE A 31 -20.08 -2.58 -10.34
N ALA A 32 -19.03 -3.34 -10.03
CA ALA A 32 -19.17 -4.63 -9.36
C ALA A 32 -18.65 -4.51 -7.94
N PHE A 33 -19.50 -4.84 -6.97
CA PHE A 33 -19.27 -4.57 -5.56
C PHE A 33 -18.73 -5.79 -4.80
N ARG A 34 -18.12 -5.58 -3.62
CA ARG A 34 -17.54 -6.65 -2.77
C ARG A 34 -18.57 -7.69 -2.32
N ASN A 35 -19.82 -7.27 -2.17
CA ASN A 35 -20.95 -8.16 -1.86
C ASN A 35 -21.40 -9.02 -3.06
N GLY A 36 -20.74 -8.89 -4.22
CA GLY A 36 -21.06 -9.61 -5.45
C GLY A 36 -22.14 -8.95 -6.32
N GLU A 37 -22.73 -7.83 -5.87
CA GLU A 37 -23.70 -7.10 -6.66
C GLU A 37 -23.05 -6.38 -7.84
N VAL A 38 -23.81 -6.24 -8.94
CA VAL A 38 -23.35 -5.55 -10.14
C VAL A 38 -24.42 -4.57 -10.57
N HIS A 39 -24.05 -3.29 -10.63
CA HIS A 39 -24.97 -2.21 -10.99
C HIS A 39 -24.38 -1.34 -12.08
N THR A 40 -25.21 -0.85 -12.98
CA THR A 40 -24.77 -0.02 -14.09
C THR A 40 -25.38 1.37 -14.01
N ARG A 41 -24.54 2.41 -14.03
CA ARG A 41 -24.97 3.80 -13.91
C ARG A 41 -24.54 4.64 -15.12
N THR A 42 -25.25 5.74 -15.31
CA THR A 42 -24.91 6.73 -16.34
C THR A 42 -23.72 7.57 -15.85
N VAL A 43 -22.72 7.76 -16.71
CA VAL A 43 -21.52 8.55 -16.42
C VAL A 43 -21.25 9.54 -17.54
N GLU A 44 -20.59 10.64 -17.19
CA GLU A 44 -20.29 11.74 -18.10
C GLU A 44 -18.94 11.53 -18.80
N HIS A 45 -18.82 11.90 -20.07
CA HIS A 45 -17.52 11.96 -20.73
C HIS A 45 -16.87 13.32 -20.52
N ILE A 46 -15.67 13.33 -19.96
CA ILE A 46 -14.86 14.54 -19.79
C ILE A 46 -13.46 14.24 -20.34
N GLY A 47 -13.17 14.83 -21.51
CA GLY A 47 -11.98 14.49 -22.29
C GLY A 47 -11.97 12.99 -22.61
N PRO A 48 -10.89 12.26 -22.30
CA PRO A 48 -10.82 10.82 -22.55
C PRO A 48 -11.42 9.96 -21.41
N HIS A 49 -11.91 10.58 -20.32
CA HIS A 49 -12.37 9.86 -19.13
C HIS A 49 -13.89 9.79 -19.03
N ALA A 50 -14.37 8.69 -18.45
CA ALA A 50 -15.72 8.59 -17.93
C ALA A 50 -15.72 8.95 -16.44
N ILE A 51 -16.59 9.88 -16.07
CA ILE A 51 -16.66 10.48 -14.74
C ILE A 51 -18.06 10.23 -14.15
N ALA A 52 -18.09 9.59 -12.99
CA ALA A 52 -19.28 9.42 -12.17
C ALA A 52 -19.31 10.52 -11.11
N GLU A 53 -20.52 11.00 -10.79
CA GLU A 53 -20.70 11.97 -9.69
C GLU A 53 -19.77 13.19 -9.85
N SER A 54 -19.60 13.66 -11.09
CA SER A 54 -18.82 14.84 -11.48
C SER A 54 -17.31 14.88 -11.21
N ASP A 55 -16.73 14.05 -10.35
CA ASP A 55 -15.31 14.06 -9.97
C ASP A 55 -14.66 12.67 -9.82
N MET A 56 -15.43 11.58 -9.77
CA MET A 56 -14.88 10.23 -9.72
C MET A 56 -14.60 9.66 -11.11
N ILE A 57 -13.33 9.48 -11.45
CA ILE A 57 -12.92 8.81 -12.68
C ILE A 57 -13.11 7.31 -12.54
N VAL A 58 -13.94 6.74 -13.40
CA VAL A 58 -14.34 5.32 -13.34
C VAL A 58 -13.81 4.50 -14.52
N GLY A 59 -13.15 5.13 -15.48
CA GLY A 59 -12.59 4.48 -16.65
C GLY A 59 -12.27 5.45 -17.79
N TRP A 60 -11.70 4.90 -18.86
CA TRP A 60 -11.59 5.60 -20.13
C TRP A 60 -12.95 5.55 -20.85
N ALA A 61 -13.38 6.69 -21.39
CA ALA A 61 -14.68 6.81 -22.04
C ALA A 61 -14.82 5.89 -23.27
N GLU A 62 -13.75 5.81 -24.07
CA GLU A 62 -13.67 4.94 -25.25
C GLU A 62 -13.84 3.47 -24.86
N ASP A 63 -13.08 3.00 -23.86
CA ASP A 63 -13.16 1.64 -23.34
C ASP A 63 -14.58 1.24 -22.89
N LEU A 64 -15.26 2.14 -22.17
CA LEU A 64 -16.63 1.88 -21.71
C LEU A 64 -17.63 1.92 -22.87
N PHE A 65 -17.47 2.85 -23.81
CA PHE A 65 -18.34 2.97 -24.97
C PHE A 65 -18.25 1.72 -25.88
N GLU A 66 -17.04 1.29 -26.23
CA GLU A 66 -16.80 0.11 -27.08
C GLU A 66 -17.34 -1.18 -26.46
N ASN A 67 -17.26 -1.29 -25.13
CA ASN A 67 -17.77 -2.46 -24.40
C ASN A 67 -19.24 -2.34 -23.98
N SER A 68 -19.98 -1.34 -24.49
CA SER A 68 -21.38 -1.08 -24.10
C SER A 68 -21.58 -1.01 -22.57
N GLY A 69 -20.58 -0.47 -21.87
CA GLY A 69 -20.54 -0.33 -20.41
C GLY A 69 -20.31 -1.62 -19.63
N ARG A 70 -20.00 -2.75 -20.28
CA ARG A 70 -19.79 -4.06 -19.62
C ARG A 70 -18.44 -4.19 -18.91
N ARG A 71 -17.49 -3.30 -19.19
CA ARG A 71 -16.20 -3.28 -18.48
C ARG A 71 -16.43 -2.77 -17.06
N LEU A 72 -15.94 -3.55 -16.09
CA LEU A 72 -16.10 -3.24 -14.68
C LEU A 72 -15.23 -2.05 -14.30
N VAL A 73 -15.82 -1.10 -13.57
CA VAL A 73 -15.11 0.01 -12.94
C VAL A 73 -14.13 -0.56 -11.91
N LYS A 74 -12.87 -0.13 -12.00
CA LYS A 74 -11.83 -0.42 -10.99
C LYS A 74 -11.96 0.57 -9.84
N GLY A 75 -11.92 0.07 -8.61
CA GLY A 75 -11.97 0.89 -7.39
C GLY A 75 -12.46 0.08 -6.18
N VAL A 76 -12.21 0.58 -4.96
CA VAL A 76 -12.36 -0.12 -3.65
C VAL A 76 -13.73 -0.81 -3.43
N ILE A 77 -14.69 -0.43 -4.25
CA ILE A 77 -15.94 -1.12 -4.55
C ILE A 77 -15.77 -2.63 -4.82
N ASN A 78 -14.66 -3.14 -5.37
CA ASN A 78 -14.51 -4.56 -5.75
C ASN A 78 -13.29 -5.26 -5.11
N SER A 79 -13.48 -6.42 -4.47
CA SER A 79 -12.39 -7.22 -3.87
C SER A 79 -11.46 -7.91 -4.88
N SER A 80 -11.86 -7.99 -6.15
CA SER A 80 -11.09 -8.64 -7.23
C SER A 80 -10.40 -7.65 -8.18
N TYR A 81 -10.75 -6.35 -8.14
CA TYR A 81 -10.24 -5.36 -9.12
C TYR A 81 -9.93 -3.97 -8.55
N GLY A 82 -10.33 -3.66 -7.31
CA GLY A 82 -10.02 -2.41 -6.61
C GLY A 82 -9.15 -2.65 -5.39
N GLN A 83 -7.92 -2.18 -5.46
CA GLN A 83 -6.94 -2.37 -4.40
C GLN A 83 -6.83 -1.08 -3.57
N THR A 84 -6.57 -1.25 -2.28
CA THR A 84 -5.90 -0.20 -1.52
C THR A 84 -4.49 -0.03 -2.07
N TRP A 85 -3.91 1.15 -1.89
CA TRP A 85 -2.50 1.36 -2.23
C TRP A 85 -1.61 0.33 -1.52
N PRO A 86 -0.71 -0.37 -2.22
CA PRO A 86 0.09 -1.43 -1.63
C PRO A 86 0.82 -0.95 -0.37
N ASN A 87 0.62 -1.71 0.71
CA ASN A 87 1.22 -1.45 2.02
C ASN A 87 0.83 -0.10 2.67
N GLY A 88 -0.22 0.56 2.19
CA GLY A 88 -0.56 1.91 2.63
C GLY A 88 0.43 2.99 2.16
N VAL A 89 1.31 2.69 1.20
CA VAL A 89 2.26 3.67 0.65
C VAL A 89 1.69 4.24 -0.65
N VAL A 90 1.56 5.56 -0.72
CA VAL A 90 0.98 6.29 -1.85
C VAL A 90 2.04 7.21 -2.46
N PRO A 91 2.79 6.74 -3.47
CA PRO A 91 3.77 7.59 -4.13
C PRO A 91 3.07 8.66 -4.96
N TYR A 92 3.56 9.90 -4.91
CA TYR A 92 3.00 11.00 -5.69
C TYR A 92 4.07 11.85 -6.37
N ARG A 93 3.67 12.50 -7.45
CA ARG A 93 4.45 13.52 -8.16
C ARG A 93 3.55 14.71 -8.46
N ILE A 94 4.11 15.90 -8.35
CA ILE A 94 3.44 17.15 -8.72
C ILE A 94 3.96 17.56 -10.09
N ASN A 95 3.07 17.81 -11.06
CA ASN A 95 3.49 18.33 -12.35
C ASN A 95 4.13 19.72 -12.14
N PRO A 96 5.38 19.96 -12.62
CA PRO A 96 6.06 21.24 -12.45
C PRO A 96 5.38 22.42 -13.16
N GLU A 97 4.39 22.18 -14.01
CA GLU A 97 3.61 23.23 -14.70
C GLU A 97 2.49 23.83 -13.84
N LEU A 98 2.20 23.24 -12.66
CA LEU A 98 1.17 23.75 -11.74
C LEU A 98 1.61 25.06 -11.08
N SER A 99 0.64 25.95 -10.82
CA SER A 99 0.87 27.22 -10.15
C SER A 99 1.32 27.01 -8.69
N GLU A 100 2.11 27.93 -8.13
CA GLU A 100 2.60 27.83 -6.75
C GLU A 100 1.46 27.66 -5.73
N SER A 101 0.34 28.36 -5.92
CA SER A 101 -0.84 28.24 -5.06
C SER A 101 -1.47 26.85 -5.12
N VAL A 102 -1.49 26.20 -6.28
CA VAL A 102 -2.02 24.84 -6.42
C VAL A 102 -1.07 23.84 -5.76
N VAL A 103 0.24 24.04 -5.92
CA VAL A 103 1.25 23.23 -5.23
C VAL A 103 1.11 23.32 -3.71
N GLU A 104 0.89 24.51 -3.15
CA GLU A 104 0.65 24.71 -1.72
C GLU A 104 -0.58 23.92 -1.24
N ASN A 105 -1.71 24.01 -1.96
CA ASN A 105 -2.93 23.24 -1.65
C ASN A 105 -2.71 21.72 -1.69
N ILE A 106 -1.93 21.23 -2.66
CA ILE A 106 -1.60 19.79 -2.77
C ILE A 106 -0.75 19.36 -1.58
N LEU A 107 0.29 20.13 -1.22
CA LEU A 107 1.19 19.78 -0.13
C LEU A 107 0.46 19.82 1.22
N GLY A 108 -0.42 20.82 1.45
CA GLY A 108 -1.28 20.85 2.64
C GLY A 108 -2.17 19.61 2.74
N ALA A 109 -2.78 19.18 1.64
CA ALA A 109 -3.59 17.96 1.61
C ALA A 109 -2.78 16.68 1.83
N VAL A 110 -1.57 16.60 1.28
CA VAL A 110 -0.62 15.50 1.51
C VAL A 110 -0.23 15.42 2.99
N ASP A 111 0.12 16.55 3.60
CA ASP A 111 0.47 16.63 5.01
C ASP A 111 -0.72 16.27 5.90
N HIS A 112 -1.93 16.72 5.55
CA HIS A 112 -3.17 16.37 6.23
C HIS A 112 -3.38 14.84 6.25
N TRP A 113 -3.31 14.17 5.10
CA TRP A 113 -3.43 12.71 5.02
C TRP A 113 -2.29 11.98 5.74
N ASN A 114 -1.07 12.52 5.70
CA ASN A 114 0.06 12.01 6.46
C ASN A 114 -0.06 12.22 7.99
N SER A 115 -1.00 13.03 8.47
CA SER A 115 -1.21 13.23 9.92
C SER A 115 -2.16 12.22 10.56
N ILE A 116 -2.99 11.52 9.78
CA ILE A 116 -4.10 10.68 10.27
C ILE A 116 -3.64 9.32 10.81
N GLY A 117 -2.49 8.81 10.35
CA GLY A 117 -2.09 7.40 10.53
C GLY A 117 -2.73 6.49 9.47
N ALA A 118 -2.24 5.26 9.31
CA ALA A 118 -2.61 4.28 8.27
C ALA A 118 -1.87 4.37 6.93
N ILE A 119 -1.83 5.53 6.29
CA ILE A 119 -1.18 5.69 5.00
C ILE A 119 0.07 6.57 5.08
N THR A 120 0.96 6.41 4.10
CA THR A 120 2.14 7.26 3.92
C THR A 120 2.20 7.73 2.48
N MET A 121 1.91 9.01 2.26
CA MET A 121 2.14 9.67 0.98
C MET A 121 3.61 10.05 0.86
N VAL A 122 4.26 9.62 -0.22
CA VAL A 122 5.71 9.81 -0.43
C VAL A 122 6.00 10.47 -1.77
N GLU A 123 6.79 11.53 -1.76
CA GLU A 123 7.21 12.16 -3.00
C GLU A 123 8.08 11.20 -3.84
N ARG A 124 7.68 11.03 -5.09
CA ARG A 124 8.35 10.23 -6.11
C ARG A 124 9.30 11.11 -6.94
N THR A 125 10.57 11.05 -6.60
CA THR A 125 11.66 11.64 -7.36
C THR A 125 12.15 10.69 -8.46
N ALA A 126 13.01 11.17 -9.37
CA ALA A 126 13.63 10.34 -10.40
C ALA A 126 14.42 9.15 -9.82
N SER A 127 15.08 9.31 -8.66
CA SER A 127 15.82 8.24 -7.99
C SER A 127 14.92 7.17 -7.36
N LYS A 128 13.65 7.49 -7.07
CA LYS A 128 12.66 6.56 -6.52
C LYS A 128 11.76 5.92 -7.58
N ALA A 129 11.95 6.26 -8.86
CA ALA A 129 11.08 5.84 -9.95
C ALA A 129 10.97 4.32 -10.12
N ALA A 130 12.07 3.59 -9.87
CA ALA A 130 12.09 2.13 -9.95
C ALA A 130 11.43 1.44 -8.73
N ILE A 131 11.39 2.12 -7.58
CA ILE A 131 10.78 1.63 -6.33
C ILE A 131 9.26 1.88 -6.37
N TYR A 132 8.84 2.96 -7.02
CA TYR A 132 7.44 3.37 -7.15
C TYR A 132 7.02 3.39 -8.62
N PRO A 133 6.79 2.21 -9.25
CA PRO A 133 6.33 2.12 -10.63
C PRO A 133 4.91 2.65 -10.79
N ASP A 134 4.05 2.45 -9.79
CA ASP A 134 2.71 3.02 -9.71
C ASP A 134 2.68 4.22 -8.75
N TYR A 135 2.02 5.29 -9.16
CA TYR A 135 2.02 6.56 -8.44
C TYR A 135 0.90 7.49 -8.90
N ILE A 136 0.58 8.46 -8.06
CA ILE A 136 -0.29 9.59 -8.40
C ILE A 136 0.52 10.67 -9.09
N GLU A 137 0.01 11.24 -10.18
CA GLU A 137 0.49 12.51 -10.72
C GLU A 137 -0.61 13.57 -10.64
N PHE A 138 -0.33 14.65 -9.91
CA PHE A 138 -1.20 15.83 -9.88
C PHE A 138 -0.99 16.63 -11.17
N VAL A 139 -2.07 16.87 -11.91
CA VAL A 139 -2.02 17.48 -13.25
C VAL A 139 -3.05 18.60 -13.41
N ASP A 140 -2.68 19.61 -14.19
CA ASP A 140 -3.51 20.80 -14.41
C ASP A 140 -4.82 20.48 -15.15
N SER A 141 -5.91 21.13 -14.73
CA SER A 141 -7.27 20.99 -15.23
C SER A 141 -8.17 22.09 -14.66
N SER A 142 -9.25 22.39 -15.37
CA SER A 142 -10.31 23.30 -14.89
C SER A 142 -11.22 22.68 -13.80
N ARG A 143 -10.99 21.42 -13.43
CA ARG A 143 -11.80 20.62 -12.50
C ARG A 143 -10.93 19.77 -11.60
N CYS A 144 -11.40 19.55 -10.38
CA CYS A 144 -10.88 18.58 -9.44
C CYS A 144 -11.52 17.22 -9.74
N ALA A 145 -10.72 16.17 -9.88
CA ALA A 145 -11.22 14.81 -10.13
C ALA A 145 -10.13 13.76 -9.87
N SER A 146 -10.52 12.55 -9.48
CA SER A 146 -9.60 11.49 -9.09
C SER A 146 -10.12 10.11 -9.45
N TRP A 147 -9.20 9.18 -9.67
CA TRP A 147 -9.54 7.77 -9.75
C TRP A 147 -9.91 7.22 -8.38
N ILE A 148 -10.82 6.24 -8.34
CA ILE A 148 -11.19 5.58 -7.09
C ILE A 148 -10.17 4.48 -6.77
N GLY A 149 -9.43 4.62 -5.68
CA GLY A 149 -8.47 3.60 -5.21
C GLY A 149 -7.23 3.42 -6.10
N PHE A 150 -6.47 2.36 -5.81
CA PHE A 150 -5.28 1.98 -6.56
C PHE A 150 -5.63 1.27 -7.89
N GLN A 151 -5.08 1.77 -9.00
CA GLN A 151 -5.43 1.31 -10.35
C GLN A 151 -4.53 0.20 -10.91
N ALA A 152 -3.36 -0.04 -10.30
CA ALA A 152 -2.34 -1.00 -10.75
C ALA A 152 -2.02 -0.88 -12.26
N ALA A 153 -1.72 0.33 -12.70
CA ALA A 153 -1.56 0.69 -14.12
C ALA A 153 -0.41 1.68 -14.39
N GLY A 154 0.53 1.81 -13.45
CA GLY A 154 1.56 2.83 -13.46
C GLY A 154 1.04 4.16 -12.93
N MET A 155 1.20 5.23 -13.71
CA MET A 155 0.74 6.56 -13.33
C MET A 155 -0.79 6.66 -13.38
N GLN A 156 -1.41 7.13 -12.30
CA GLN A 156 -2.81 7.56 -12.26
C GLN A 156 -2.90 9.05 -11.92
N LYS A 157 -3.84 9.76 -12.54
CA LYS A 157 -3.95 11.22 -12.43
C LYS A 157 -4.87 11.62 -11.28
N ILE A 158 -4.49 12.67 -10.56
CA ILE A 158 -5.44 13.55 -9.87
C ILE A 158 -5.45 14.87 -10.63
N TYR A 159 -6.62 15.27 -11.11
CA TYR A 159 -6.82 16.54 -11.76
C TYR A 159 -7.03 17.64 -10.72
N THR A 160 -6.41 18.79 -10.96
CA THR A 160 -6.44 19.95 -10.07
C THR A 160 -6.18 21.23 -10.86
N GLY A 161 -6.47 22.38 -10.28
CA GLY A 161 -6.25 23.69 -10.88
C GLY A 161 -6.52 24.80 -9.87
N ASP A 162 -6.43 26.06 -10.31
CA ASP A 162 -6.55 27.24 -9.43
C ASP A 162 -7.90 27.33 -8.68
N ASN A 163 -8.94 26.63 -9.16
CA ASN A 163 -10.25 26.53 -8.50
C ASN A 163 -10.34 25.39 -7.46
N CYS A 164 -9.31 24.57 -7.32
CA CYS A 164 -9.24 23.48 -6.34
C CYS A 164 -8.50 23.94 -5.08
N SER A 165 -9.24 24.04 -3.97
CA SER A 165 -8.65 24.37 -2.67
C SER A 165 -7.90 23.19 -2.06
N GLU A 166 -7.17 23.42 -0.96
CA GLU A 166 -6.61 22.34 -0.14
C GLU A 166 -7.68 21.29 0.24
N GLY A 167 -8.86 21.72 0.67
CA GLY A 167 -9.98 20.83 0.97
C GLY A 167 -10.48 20.02 -0.23
N SER A 168 -10.44 20.58 -1.44
CA SER A 168 -10.67 19.82 -2.67
C SER A 168 -9.59 18.76 -2.86
N MET A 169 -8.31 19.08 -2.61
CA MET A 169 -7.23 18.09 -2.72
C MET A 169 -7.31 16.99 -1.65
N ILE A 170 -7.74 17.31 -0.42
CA ILE A 170 -8.02 16.31 0.61
C ILE A 170 -9.10 15.33 0.11
N HIS A 171 -10.17 15.85 -0.51
CA HIS A 171 -11.25 15.07 -1.10
C HIS A 171 -10.78 14.17 -2.25
N GLU A 172 -10.05 14.72 -3.23
CA GLU A 172 -9.55 13.96 -4.38
C GLU A 172 -8.53 12.88 -3.99
N ILE A 173 -7.67 13.17 -3.00
CA ILE A 173 -6.80 12.14 -2.42
C ILE A 173 -7.66 11.08 -1.72
N GLY A 174 -8.73 11.46 -1.01
CA GLY A 174 -9.71 10.53 -0.43
C GLY A 174 -10.27 9.54 -1.45
N HIS A 175 -10.68 10.00 -2.63
CA HIS A 175 -11.06 9.12 -3.74
C HIS A 175 -9.93 8.17 -4.14
N SER A 176 -8.70 8.67 -4.27
CA SER A 176 -7.54 7.83 -4.62
C SER A 176 -7.20 6.78 -3.56
N LEU A 177 -7.58 7.01 -2.29
CA LEU A 177 -7.47 6.05 -1.19
C LEU A 177 -8.63 5.04 -1.19
N GLY A 178 -9.71 5.33 -1.92
CA GLY A 178 -10.86 4.45 -2.09
C GLY A 178 -12.16 4.93 -1.47
N LEU A 179 -12.22 6.16 -0.94
CA LEU A 179 -13.46 6.72 -0.43
C LEU A 179 -14.40 7.08 -1.59
N LEU A 180 -15.70 6.87 -1.36
CA LEU A 180 -16.77 7.29 -2.25
C LEU A 180 -17.52 8.44 -1.60
N HIS A 181 -18.45 9.04 -2.34
CA HIS A 181 -19.30 10.07 -1.77
C HIS A 181 -20.25 9.53 -0.69
N GLU A 182 -20.40 10.30 0.38
CA GLU A 182 -21.23 9.93 1.53
C GLU A 182 -22.73 9.99 1.17
N HIS A 183 -23.15 10.94 0.33
CA HIS A 183 -24.56 11.13 -0.04
C HIS A 183 -25.11 10.08 -1.01
N THR A 184 -24.26 9.19 -1.53
CA THR A 184 -24.65 8.08 -2.41
C THR A 184 -24.60 6.73 -1.71
N ARG A 185 -24.39 6.69 -0.39
CA ARG A 185 -24.47 5.45 0.39
C ARG A 185 -25.83 4.72 0.23
N PRO A 186 -25.85 3.38 0.39
CA PRO A 186 -27.09 2.59 0.31
C PRO A 186 -28.15 2.98 1.34
N ASP A 187 -27.71 3.49 2.49
CA ASP A 187 -28.56 3.87 3.62
C ASP A 187 -28.89 5.37 3.68
N ARG A 188 -28.45 6.17 2.70
CA ARG A 188 -28.51 7.65 2.75
C ARG A 188 -29.92 8.22 2.93
N ASP A 189 -30.95 7.55 2.39
CA ASP A 189 -32.35 8.00 2.50
C ASP A 189 -32.90 7.95 3.94
N ASN A 190 -32.17 7.33 4.89
CA ASN A 190 -32.48 7.43 6.32
C ASN A 190 -31.97 8.73 6.97
N PHE A 191 -31.11 9.48 6.27
CA PHE A 191 -30.37 10.61 6.80
C PHE A 191 -30.62 11.91 6.03
N VAL A 192 -30.79 11.84 4.70
CA VAL A 192 -31.02 13.00 3.85
C VAL A 192 -32.18 12.79 2.89
N ILE A 193 -32.82 13.90 2.51
CA ILE A 193 -33.82 13.98 1.43
C ILE A 193 -33.12 14.57 0.20
N ILE A 194 -33.30 13.93 -0.94
CA ILE A 194 -32.94 14.49 -2.25
C ILE A 194 -34.15 15.17 -2.88
N HIS A 195 -34.06 16.47 -3.13
CA HIS A 195 -35.06 17.26 -3.84
C HIS A 195 -34.81 17.19 -5.34
N TRP A 196 -35.25 16.08 -5.95
CA TRP A 196 -35.03 15.79 -7.38
C TRP A 196 -35.56 16.88 -8.32
N ASP A 197 -36.64 17.57 -7.96
CA ASP A 197 -37.23 18.68 -8.73
C ASP A 197 -36.34 19.94 -8.79
N ARG A 198 -35.30 20.00 -7.96
CA ARG A 198 -34.36 21.13 -7.87
C ARG A 198 -33.01 20.84 -8.50
N ILE A 199 -32.78 19.63 -8.99
CA ILE A 199 -31.52 19.23 -9.62
C ILE A 199 -31.51 19.74 -11.07
N MET A 200 -30.37 20.28 -11.51
CA MET A 200 -30.14 20.67 -12.90
C MET A 200 -30.43 19.50 -13.83
N THR A 201 -31.10 19.77 -14.94
CA THR A 201 -31.39 18.74 -15.95
C THR A 201 -30.09 18.04 -16.33
N ASN A 202 -30.16 16.71 -16.35
CA ASN A 202 -29.06 15.79 -16.60
C ASN A 202 -28.15 15.55 -15.37
N MET A 203 -28.18 16.32 -14.29
CA MET A 203 -27.32 16.08 -13.12
C MET A 203 -27.88 15.07 -12.13
N GLU A 204 -29.08 14.52 -12.37
CA GLU A 204 -29.75 13.55 -11.51
C GLU A 204 -28.90 12.28 -11.25
N PRO A 205 -28.16 11.71 -12.22
CA PRO A 205 -27.32 10.54 -11.97
C PRO A 205 -26.29 10.74 -10.86
N ASN A 206 -25.83 11.98 -10.59
CA ASN A 206 -24.85 12.28 -9.52
C ASN A 206 -25.44 12.09 -8.10
N PHE A 207 -26.75 11.92 -7.97
CA PHE A 207 -27.47 11.74 -6.71
C PHE A 207 -28.06 10.34 -6.55
N GLU A 208 -27.94 9.47 -7.55
CA GLU A 208 -28.38 8.08 -7.40
C GLU A 208 -27.53 7.36 -6.35
N ILE A 209 -28.15 6.43 -5.64
CA ILE A 209 -27.47 5.58 -4.65
C ILE A 209 -26.49 4.63 -5.36
N MET A 210 -25.38 4.32 -4.70
CA MET A 210 -24.46 3.22 -5.01
C MET A 210 -24.84 2.00 -4.15
N PRO A 211 -25.82 1.18 -4.56
CA PRO A 211 -26.45 0.19 -3.68
C PRO A 211 -25.51 -0.88 -3.09
N GLY A 212 -24.44 -1.25 -3.81
CA GLY A 212 -23.49 -2.23 -3.30
C GLY A 212 -22.29 -1.63 -2.55
N SER A 213 -22.20 -0.30 -2.39
CA SER A 213 -21.05 0.31 -1.72
C SER A 213 -21.06 -0.04 -0.23
N GLU A 214 -19.86 -0.22 0.32
CA GLU A 214 -19.73 -0.55 1.73
C GLU A 214 -19.99 0.70 2.58
N SER A 215 -20.90 0.57 3.55
CA SER A 215 -21.14 1.60 4.56
C SER A 215 -20.06 1.51 5.63
N LEU A 216 -19.02 2.34 5.50
CA LEU A 216 -17.89 2.37 6.43
C LEU A 216 -18.28 3.16 7.70
N GLY A 217 -18.99 2.50 8.62
CA GLY A 217 -19.45 3.12 9.87
C GLY A 217 -20.78 3.88 9.74
N SER A 218 -21.04 4.80 10.68
CA SER A 218 -22.27 5.62 10.70
C SER A 218 -22.26 6.67 9.58
N TYR A 219 -23.44 7.14 9.16
CA TYR A 219 -23.54 8.22 8.18
C TYR A 219 -22.94 9.52 8.72
N ASP A 220 -22.05 10.14 7.93
CA ASP A 220 -21.27 11.29 8.36
C ASP A 220 -21.61 12.57 7.58
N TYR A 221 -22.53 13.38 8.11
CA TYR A 221 -22.89 14.67 7.52
C TYR A 221 -21.68 15.62 7.36
N GLY A 222 -20.67 15.51 8.22
CA GLY A 222 -19.47 16.34 8.20
C GLY A 222 -18.35 15.79 7.31
N SER A 223 -18.56 14.66 6.64
CA SER A 223 -17.56 14.04 5.77
C SER A 223 -17.06 15.01 4.69
N ILE A 224 -15.76 15.00 4.44
CA ILE A 224 -15.14 15.70 3.30
C ILE A 224 -15.67 15.16 1.96
N MET A 225 -16.19 13.93 1.96
CA MET A 225 -16.79 13.24 0.81
C MET A 225 -18.30 13.53 0.65
N HIS A 226 -18.90 14.37 1.49
CA HIS A 226 -20.31 14.71 1.34
C HIS A 226 -20.48 15.90 0.36
N TYR A 227 -21.49 15.86 -0.50
CA TYR A 227 -21.90 17.01 -1.31
C TYR A 227 -22.55 18.13 -0.49
N GLY A 228 -22.42 19.36 -0.94
CA GLY A 228 -23.07 20.50 -0.32
C GLY A 228 -24.56 20.58 -0.63
N ALA A 229 -25.31 21.29 0.22
CA ALA A 229 -26.77 21.38 0.15
C ALA A 229 -27.30 21.82 -1.22
N SER A 230 -26.62 22.75 -1.91
CA SER A 230 -27.06 23.33 -3.19
C SER A 230 -26.27 22.82 -4.41
N PHE A 231 -25.52 21.73 -4.27
CA PHE A 231 -24.78 21.14 -5.40
C PHE A 231 -25.74 20.80 -6.54
N PHE A 232 -25.38 21.18 -7.76
CA PHE A 232 -26.20 21.01 -8.97
C PHE A 232 -27.64 21.54 -8.87
N SER A 233 -27.87 22.59 -8.06
CA SER A 233 -29.18 23.22 -7.94
C SER A 233 -29.53 24.10 -9.14
N VAL A 234 -30.76 23.99 -9.66
CA VAL A 234 -31.26 24.86 -10.75
C VAL A 234 -31.37 26.34 -10.37
N ASP A 235 -31.60 26.63 -9.09
CA ASP A 235 -31.94 27.98 -8.61
C ASP A 235 -31.32 28.34 -7.26
N GLY A 236 -30.33 27.56 -6.82
CA GLY A 236 -29.61 27.75 -5.56
C GLY A 236 -30.31 27.18 -4.32
N ARG A 237 -31.57 26.71 -4.44
CA ARG A 237 -32.25 26.01 -3.33
C ARG A 237 -31.59 24.66 -3.03
N PRO A 238 -31.70 24.13 -1.80
CA PRO A 238 -31.09 22.85 -1.45
C PRO A 238 -31.62 21.69 -2.32
N THR A 239 -30.70 20.96 -2.94
CA THR A 239 -30.91 19.64 -3.57
C THR A 239 -30.75 18.51 -2.55
N ILE A 240 -29.95 18.71 -1.50
CA ILE A 240 -29.78 17.77 -0.38
C ILE A 240 -30.20 18.46 0.93
N GLU A 241 -31.07 17.81 1.70
CA GLU A 241 -31.54 18.31 3.00
C GLU A 241 -31.44 17.22 4.08
N PRO A 242 -30.71 17.44 5.20
CA PRO A 242 -30.71 16.52 6.32
C PRO A 242 -32.12 16.33 6.92
N ILE A 243 -32.51 15.08 7.19
CA ILE A 243 -33.80 14.74 7.82
C ILE A 243 -33.83 15.18 9.27
N GLN A 244 -32.72 14.99 9.98
CA GLN A 244 -32.55 15.38 11.37
C GLN A 244 -31.71 16.65 11.46
N ALA A 245 -32.03 17.49 12.44
CA ALA A 245 -31.18 18.63 12.75
C ALA A 245 -29.78 18.15 13.14
N THR A 246 -28.77 18.65 12.45
CA THR A 246 -27.36 18.36 12.69
C THR A 246 -26.60 19.67 12.87
N THR A 247 -25.55 19.66 13.70
CA THR A 247 -24.61 20.78 13.83
C THR A 247 -23.53 20.74 12.76
N GLU A 248 -23.39 19.61 12.06
CA GLU A 248 -22.44 19.43 10.98
C GLU A 248 -22.88 20.16 9.70
N THR A 249 -21.92 20.69 8.96
CA THR A 249 -22.19 21.34 7.67
C THR A 249 -21.89 20.35 6.53
N ILE A 250 -22.94 19.88 5.86
CA ILE A 250 -22.78 19.07 4.64
C ILE A 250 -22.05 19.86 3.55
N GLY A 251 -21.11 19.21 2.85
CA GLY A 251 -20.31 19.84 1.81
C GLY A 251 -19.15 20.69 2.30
N GLN A 252 -18.76 20.57 3.57
CA GLN A 252 -17.53 21.22 4.05
C GLN A 252 -16.31 20.77 3.23
N ARG A 253 -15.35 21.68 3.05
CA ARG A 253 -14.07 21.47 2.34
C ARG A 253 -12.92 22.03 3.16
N ILE A 254 -12.88 21.70 4.45
CA ILE A 254 -11.88 22.17 5.41
C ILE A 254 -10.94 21.03 5.80
N SER A 255 -11.47 19.90 6.26
CA SER A 255 -10.66 18.78 6.75
C SER A 255 -11.44 17.47 6.75
N THR A 256 -10.75 16.32 6.87
CA THR A 256 -11.43 15.04 7.12
C THR A 256 -12.17 15.04 8.47
N SER A 257 -13.36 14.45 8.47
CA SER A 257 -14.13 14.15 9.67
C SER A 257 -13.54 12.95 10.44
N ALA A 258 -14.13 12.61 11.59
CA ALA A 258 -13.78 11.37 12.30
C ALA A 258 -14.18 10.12 11.49
N GLY A 259 -15.32 10.16 10.79
CA GLY A 259 -15.78 9.06 9.94
C GLY A 259 -14.88 8.81 8.74
N ASP A 260 -14.38 9.88 8.09
CA ASP A 260 -13.42 9.79 6.99
C ASP A 260 -12.11 9.10 7.44
N LYS A 261 -11.57 9.52 8.59
CA LYS A 261 -10.35 8.94 9.18
C LYS A 261 -10.53 7.46 9.49
N GLN A 262 -11.64 7.11 10.15
CA GLN A 262 -11.92 5.73 10.50
C GLN A 262 -12.14 4.84 9.27
N SER A 263 -12.74 5.39 8.21
CA SER A 263 -12.94 4.69 6.94
C SER A 263 -11.61 4.31 6.31
N VAL A 264 -10.66 5.24 6.23
CA VAL A 264 -9.31 4.95 5.72
C VAL A 264 -8.56 3.98 6.63
N ILE A 265 -8.64 4.13 7.96
CA ILE A 265 -8.08 3.16 8.91
C ILE A 265 -8.62 1.75 8.65
N ASN A 266 -9.93 1.61 8.45
CA ASN A 266 -10.56 0.31 8.21
C ASN A 266 -10.13 -0.31 6.87
N LEU A 267 -9.91 0.51 5.84
CA LEU A 267 -9.42 0.05 4.54
C LEU A 267 -7.97 -0.43 4.59
N TYR A 268 -7.14 0.19 5.44
CA TYR A 268 -5.68 0.02 5.43
C TYR A 268 -5.09 -0.73 6.63
N LYS A 269 -5.90 -1.16 7.59
CA LYS A 269 -5.42 -1.93 8.76
C LYS A 269 -4.81 -3.28 8.37
N SER A 270 -3.81 -3.70 9.12
CA SER A 270 -3.14 -5.01 9.01
C SER A 270 -3.31 -5.79 10.31
N ASP A 271 -2.81 -7.03 10.33
CA ASP A 271 -2.80 -7.91 11.50
C ASP A 271 -1.35 -8.32 11.75
N LEU A 272 -0.63 -7.64 12.64
CA LEU A 272 0.80 -7.84 12.85
C LEU A 272 1.07 -8.55 14.17
N SER A 273 1.91 -9.57 14.12
CA SER A 273 2.31 -10.31 15.32
C SER A 273 3.82 -10.34 15.47
N LEU A 274 4.29 -10.31 16.72
CA LEU A 274 5.69 -10.44 17.10
C LEU A 274 5.88 -11.68 17.97
N VAL A 275 6.87 -12.50 17.63
CA VAL A 275 7.36 -13.59 18.48
C VAL A 275 8.87 -13.47 18.69
N SER A 276 9.31 -13.63 19.93
CA SER A 276 10.68 -13.49 20.38
C SER A 276 11.23 -14.84 20.86
N ASN A 277 12.27 -15.36 20.19
CA ASN A 277 12.89 -16.63 20.52
C ASN A 277 14.40 -16.49 20.75
N THR A 278 15.00 -17.45 21.44
CA THR A 278 16.46 -17.53 21.66
C THR A 278 17.03 -18.74 20.94
N VAL A 279 18.22 -18.60 20.34
CA VAL A 279 18.80 -19.68 19.51
C VAL A 279 19.41 -20.81 20.36
N GLU A 280 20.14 -20.48 21.42
CA GLU A 280 20.87 -21.45 22.24
C GLU A 280 20.61 -21.25 23.73
N GLN A 281 20.40 -22.35 24.46
CA GLN A 281 20.21 -22.36 25.92
C GLN A 281 20.89 -23.58 26.57
N PRO A 282 21.53 -23.43 27.74
CA PRO A 282 21.93 -22.16 28.38
C PRO A 282 23.15 -21.54 27.69
N VAL A 283 23.28 -20.21 27.79
CA VAL A 283 24.41 -19.45 27.22
C VAL A 283 25.54 -19.36 28.26
N SER A 284 26.79 -19.52 27.82
CA SER A 284 27.96 -19.35 28.72
C SER A 284 28.16 -17.89 29.10
N VAL A 285 28.65 -17.62 30.31
CA VAL A 285 28.97 -16.25 30.77
C VAL A 285 29.90 -15.54 29.79
N GLY A 286 29.54 -14.32 29.38
CA GLY A 286 30.32 -13.48 28.47
C GLY A 286 30.23 -13.88 26.99
N SER A 287 29.51 -14.94 26.64
CA SER A 287 29.18 -15.25 25.25
C SER A 287 28.11 -14.30 24.72
N PRO A 288 28.19 -13.86 23.46
CA PRO A 288 27.09 -13.14 22.81
C PRO A 288 25.78 -13.92 22.88
N ILE A 289 24.68 -13.19 23.02
CA ILE A 289 23.32 -13.75 22.97
C ILE A 289 22.74 -13.44 21.60
N GLU A 290 22.10 -14.44 21.00
CA GLU A 290 21.30 -14.26 19.79
C GLU A 290 19.81 -14.39 20.11
N VAL A 291 19.07 -13.31 19.84
CA VAL A 291 17.61 -13.24 19.93
C VAL A 291 17.04 -13.19 18.52
N ASN A 292 16.21 -14.16 18.18
CA ASN A 292 15.47 -14.19 16.92
C ASN A 292 14.10 -13.55 17.10
N LEU A 293 13.82 -12.52 16.31
CA LEU A 293 12.53 -11.86 16.25
C LEU A 293 11.81 -12.31 14.98
N HIS A 294 10.57 -12.75 15.15
CA HIS A 294 9.69 -13.21 14.10
C HIS A 294 8.53 -12.23 13.98
N VAL A 295 8.39 -11.58 12.82
CA VAL A 295 7.34 -10.61 12.55
C VAL A 295 6.52 -11.10 11.38
N THR A 296 5.23 -11.28 11.61
CA THR A 296 4.27 -11.81 10.64
C THR A 296 3.17 -10.79 10.38
N ASN A 297 2.69 -10.71 9.14
CA ASN A 297 1.47 -9.98 8.77
C ASN A 297 0.41 -11.00 8.34
N ASN A 298 -0.55 -11.29 9.21
CA ASN A 298 -1.60 -12.29 9.01
C ASN A 298 -2.74 -11.78 8.12
N SER A 299 -2.71 -10.52 7.71
CA SER A 299 -3.69 -9.91 6.81
C SER A 299 -3.23 -9.90 5.35
N THR A 300 -4.17 -9.69 4.43
CA THR A 300 -3.83 -9.46 3.01
C THR A 300 -3.38 -8.02 2.72
N VAL A 301 -3.52 -7.11 3.68
CA VAL A 301 -3.15 -5.70 3.55
C VAL A 301 -1.75 -5.52 4.12
N GLY A 302 -0.84 -4.95 3.35
CA GLY A 302 0.52 -4.69 3.84
C GLY A 302 0.57 -3.55 4.86
N ALA A 303 1.60 -3.56 5.70
CA ALA A 303 1.90 -2.52 6.67
C ALA A 303 3.09 -1.66 6.25
N ASN A 304 3.17 -0.44 6.78
CA ASN A 304 4.30 0.46 6.57
C ASN A 304 4.84 1.06 7.88
N SER A 305 6.11 1.47 7.82
CA SER A 305 6.84 2.11 8.92
C SER A 305 6.83 1.27 10.20
N LEU A 306 7.21 0.00 10.09
CA LEU A 306 7.29 -0.92 11.21
C LEU A 306 8.52 -0.63 12.06
N GLN A 307 8.37 -0.76 13.37
CA GLN A 307 9.45 -0.62 14.34
C GLN A 307 9.30 -1.67 15.44
N VAL A 308 10.36 -2.46 15.62
CA VAL A 308 10.55 -3.29 16.79
C VAL A 308 11.52 -2.60 17.74
N VAL A 309 11.12 -2.44 18.98
CA VAL A 309 11.95 -1.93 20.07
C VAL A 309 12.24 -3.08 21.02
N MET A 310 13.52 -3.39 21.21
CA MET A 310 13.99 -4.42 22.14
C MET A 310 14.85 -3.75 23.22
N PRO A 311 14.33 -3.59 24.45
CA PRO A 311 15.12 -3.25 25.62
C PRO A 311 16.23 -4.28 25.83
N VAL A 312 17.39 -3.81 26.29
CA VAL A 312 18.55 -4.67 26.58
C VAL A 312 19.15 -4.31 27.94
N PRO A 313 19.91 -5.22 28.57
CA PRO A 313 20.62 -4.92 29.81
C PRO A 313 21.54 -3.69 29.69
N ALA A 314 21.76 -2.99 30.79
CA ALA A 314 22.49 -1.70 30.82
C ALA A 314 23.93 -1.75 30.29
N SER A 315 24.57 -2.93 30.25
CA SER A 315 25.92 -3.15 29.73
C SER A 315 25.96 -3.77 28.33
N SER A 316 24.80 -4.06 27.73
CA SER A 316 24.71 -4.74 26.44
C SER A 316 24.84 -3.77 25.26
N LEU A 317 25.53 -4.24 24.22
CA LEU A 317 25.73 -3.57 22.94
C LEU A 317 25.21 -4.47 21.81
N LEU A 318 24.58 -3.87 20.80
CA LEU A 318 24.29 -4.50 19.51
C LEU A 318 25.61 -4.83 18.80
N LEU A 319 25.86 -6.10 18.55
CA LEU A 319 27.05 -6.59 17.83
C LEU A 319 26.78 -6.76 16.34
N SER A 320 25.67 -7.40 16.00
CA SER A 320 25.24 -7.64 14.62
C SER A 320 23.74 -7.95 14.55
N TYR A 321 23.18 -7.93 13.34
CA TYR A 321 21.83 -8.40 13.06
C TYR A 321 21.79 -9.08 11.68
N SER A 322 20.80 -9.95 11.47
CA SER A 322 20.66 -10.75 10.25
C SER A 322 19.31 -10.54 9.57
N ALA A 323 19.20 -9.52 8.70
CA ALA A 323 18.14 -9.41 7.70
C ALA A 323 18.42 -8.31 6.67
N ALA A 324 17.98 -8.54 5.43
CA ALA A 324 18.05 -7.53 4.37
C ALA A 324 16.96 -6.45 4.47
N GLU A 325 15.81 -6.80 5.07
CA GLU A 325 14.62 -5.93 5.12
C GLU A 325 14.50 -5.11 6.41
N TRP A 326 15.25 -5.49 7.46
CA TRP A 326 15.26 -4.82 8.75
C TRP A 326 16.58 -4.12 8.99
N SER A 327 16.52 -2.87 9.47
CA SER A 327 17.70 -2.10 9.88
C SER A 327 17.65 -1.85 11.37
N CYS A 328 18.58 -2.46 12.11
CA CYS A 328 18.71 -2.33 13.55
C CYS A 328 19.82 -1.38 13.95
N SER A 329 19.56 -0.57 14.98
CA SER A 329 20.53 0.36 15.54
C SER A 329 20.38 0.49 17.05
N GLN A 330 21.46 0.93 17.71
CA GLN A 330 21.48 1.21 19.13
C GLN A 330 22.20 2.55 19.36
N ARG A 331 21.61 3.45 20.15
CA ARG A 331 22.16 4.81 20.34
C ARG A 331 23.28 4.91 21.38
N GLY A 332 23.64 3.81 22.01
CA GLY A 332 24.65 3.73 23.05
C GLY A 332 24.52 2.43 23.84
N ILE A 333 25.52 2.13 24.68
CA ILE A 333 25.51 0.95 25.55
C ILE A 333 24.28 1.02 26.46
N GLY A 334 23.55 -0.10 26.56
CA GLY A 334 22.35 -0.21 27.39
C GLY A 334 21.12 0.54 26.88
N ALA A 335 21.22 1.29 25.78
CA ALA A 335 20.05 1.86 25.12
C ALA A 335 19.26 0.76 24.38
N ASN A 336 17.95 0.95 24.21
CA ASN A 336 17.12 0.02 23.44
C ASN A 336 17.68 -0.17 22.03
N ILE A 337 17.61 -1.41 21.55
CA ILE A 337 17.84 -1.72 20.15
C ILE A 337 16.55 -1.43 19.40
N VAL A 338 16.65 -0.65 18.33
CA VAL A 338 15.51 -0.25 17.49
C VAL A 338 15.74 -0.77 16.08
N CYS A 339 14.85 -1.65 15.64
CA CYS A 339 14.85 -2.25 14.32
C CYS A 339 13.68 -1.72 13.52
N ASN A 340 13.93 -1.20 12.31
CA ASN A 340 12.90 -0.64 11.46
C ASN A 340 12.79 -1.41 10.15
N SER A 341 11.56 -1.62 9.69
CA SER A 341 11.26 -2.08 8.34
C SER A 341 10.31 -1.08 7.66
N PRO A 342 10.64 -0.55 6.47
CA PRO A 342 9.77 0.39 5.77
C PRO A 342 8.39 -0.19 5.43
N VAL A 343 8.34 -1.48 5.08
CA VAL A 343 7.16 -2.15 4.56
C VAL A 343 7.19 -3.62 4.98
N LEU A 344 6.02 -4.17 5.32
CA LEU A 344 5.78 -5.60 5.45
C LEU A 344 4.54 -5.97 4.63
N VAL A 345 4.73 -6.70 3.53
CA VAL A 345 3.62 -7.04 2.63
C VAL A 345 2.58 -7.94 3.32
N GLY A 346 1.34 -7.94 2.83
CA GLY A 346 0.29 -8.82 3.35
C GLY A 346 0.66 -10.30 3.21
N GLY A 347 0.44 -11.09 4.26
CA GLY A 347 0.83 -12.50 4.33
C GLY A 347 2.33 -12.74 4.49
N ALA A 348 3.14 -11.69 4.68
CA ALA A 348 4.57 -11.85 4.88
C ALA A 348 4.87 -12.52 6.21
N ASP A 349 5.93 -13.33 6.18
CA ASP A 349 6.46 -14.00 7.34
C ASP A 349 7.97 -13.81 7.37
N THR A 350 8.47 -12.99 8.30
CA THR A 350 9.87 -12.55 8.32
C THR A 350 10.52 -12.84 9.66
N SER A 351 11.80 -13.19 9.63
CA SER A 351 12.60 -13.39 10.82
C SER A 351 13.93 -12.68 10.69
N PHE A 352 14.44 -12.15 11.81
CA PHE A 352 15.77 -11.59 11.88
C PHE A 352 16.39 -11.83 13.25
N GLY A 353 17.67 -12.18 13.26
CA GLY A 353 18.45 -12.37 14.47
C GLY A 353 19.10 -11.06 14.91
N ILE A 354 19.13 -10.82 16.21
CA ILE A 354 19.90 -9.75 16.85
C ILE A 354 20.93 -10.40 17.77
N THR A 355 22.20 -10.07 17.54
CA THR A 355 23.30 -10.50 18.40
C THR A 355 23.69 -9.37 19.35
N VAL A 356 23.59 -9.62 20.65
CA VAL A 356 23.92 -8.66 21.72
C VAL A 356 25.08 -9.15 22.57
N SER A 357 25.91 -8.21 23.03
CA SER A 357 26.96 -8.51 23.99
C SER A 357 26.39 -8.77 25.38
N THR A 358 27.03 -9.66 26.13
CA THR A 358 26.76 -9.88 27.55
C THR A 358 27.98 -9.52 28.39
N ASP A 359 27.75 -9.09 29.62
CA ASP A 359 28.83 -8.90 30.57
C ASP A 359 29.36 -10.27 31.03
N SER A 360 30.68 -10.38 31.13
CA SER A 360 31.42 -11.47 31.79
C SER A 360 31.01 -11.79 33.23
N THR A 361 30.13 -10.98 33.84
CA THR A 361 29.59 -11.19 35.20
C THR A 361 28.09 -11.47 35.23
N SER A 362 27.41 -11.38 34.09
CA SER A 362 25.96 -11.64 34.00
C SER A 362 25.70 -13.13 34.24
N THR A 363 24.83 -13.46 35.20
CA THR A 363 24.40 -14.83 35.50
C THR A 363 22.89 -14.82 35.77
N GLY A 364 22.21 -15.96 35.56
CA GLY A 364 20.77 -16.07 35.76
C GLY A 364 19.94 -15.77 34.51
N HIS A 365 18.72 -15.26 34.69
CA HIS A 365 17.77 -15.02 33.61
C HIS A 365 17.87 -13.59 33.09
N LEU A 366 18.07 -13.41 31.78
CA LEU A 366 17.90 -12.15 31.08
C LEU A 366 16.59 -12.18 30.28
N PHE A 367 15.89 -11.04 30.27
CA PHE A 367 14.62 -10.85 29.58
C PHE A 367 14.82 -9.84 28.45
N PHE A 368 14.26 -10.15 27.28
CA PHE A 368 14.25 -9.29 26.10
C PHE A 368 12.79 -9.04 25.70
N ASP A 369 12.18 -8.03 26.34
CA ASP A 369 10.76 -7.68 26.20
C ASP A 369 10.53 -6.81 24.95
N SER A 370 10.36 -7.45 23.80
CA SER A 370 10.29 -6.75 22.52
C SER A 370 8.88 -6.27 22.23
N THR A 371 8.74 -5.06 21.69
CA THR A 371 7.46 -4.48 21.25
C THR A 371 7.50 -4.15 19.76
N LEU A 372 6.47 -4.53 19.02
CA LEU A 372 6.23 -4.14 17.63
C LEU A 372 5.25 -2.97 17.59
N THR A 373 5.56 -1.99 16.75
CA THR A 373 4.69 -0.88 16.41
C THR A 373 4.73 -0.65 14.91
N SER A 374 3.69 -0.05 14.34
CA SER A 374 3.72 0.40 12.97
C SER A 374 2.86 1.65 12.79
N ARG A 375 3.00 2.30 11.63
CA ARG A 375 2.11 3.40 11.25
C ARG A 375 0.76 2.89 10.75
N THR A 376 0.74 1.67 10.24
CA THR A 376 -0.48 0.97 9.85
C THR A 376 -1.23 0.51 11.11
N PRO A 377 -2.52 0.83 11.28
CA PRO A 377 -3.32 0.31 12.37
C PRO A 377 -3.32 -1.21 12.40
N ASP A 378 -3.20 -1.75 13.60
CA ASP A 378 -3.28 -3.19 13.83
C ASP A 378 -4.69 -3.60 14.24
N THR A 379 -5.17 -4.74 13.73
CA THR A 379 -6.42 -5.36 14.16
C THR A 379 -6.31 -6.03 15.52
N ASP A 380 -5.13 -6.50 15.89
CA ASP A 380 -4.85 -7.10 17.19
C ASP A 380 -3.58 -6.47 17.78
N MET A 381 -3.74 -5.77 18.91
CA MET A 381 -2.58 -5.20 19.60
C MET A 381 -2.03 -6.15 20.67
N SER A 382 -2.68 -7.29 20.92
CA SER A 382 -2.33 -8.19 22.03
C SER A 382 -1.14 -9.10 21.74
N ASP A 383 -0.79 -9.27 20.48
CA ASP A 383 0.34 -10.07 19.96
C ASP A 383 1.49 -9.20 19.42
N ASN A 384 1.45 -7.90 19.70
CA ASN A 384 2.49 -6.94 19.36
C ASN A 384 3.62 -6.85 20.42
N HIS A 385 3.65 -7.77 21.38
CA HIS A 385 4.66 -7.83 22.44
C HIS A 385 4.98 -9.26 22.80
N ASP A 386 6.27 -9.60 22.83
CA ASP A 386 6.73 -10.92 23.29
C ASP A 386 8.13 -10.85 23.92
N SER A 387 8.39 -11.78 24.84
CA SER A 387 9.57 -11.79 25.70
C SER A 387 10.41 -13.05 25.49
N ALA A 388 11.64 -12.88 25.02
CA ALA A 388 12.62 -13.95 25.01
C ALA A 388 13.35 -14.02 26.36
N VAL A 389 13.47 -15.24 26.92
CA VAL A 389 14.19 -15.48 28.19
C VAL A 389 15.48 -16.26 27.92
N VAL A 390 16.60 -15.70 28.35
CA VAL A 390 17.92 -16.33 28.23
C VAL A 390 18.49 -16.72 29.57
N ASN A 391 18.91 -17.97 29.70
CA ASN A 391 19.56 -18.51 30.88
C ASN A 391 21.07 -18.44 30.68
N ILE A 392 21.75 -17.59 31.46
CA ILE A 392 23.21 -17.54 31.50
C ILE A 392 23.71 -18.48 32.59
N ASP A 393 24.39 -19.55 32.18
CA ASP A 393 24.96 -20.54 33.09
C ASP A 393 26.17 -19.94 33.82
N GLY A 394 26.05 -19.77 35.14
CA GLY A 394 27.13 -19.31 36.01
C GLY A 394 28.14 -20.40 36.38
N GLY A 395 28.06 -21.57 35.75
CA GLY A 395 29.00 -22.67 35.94
C GLY A 395 30.44 -22.28 35.58
N THR A 396 31.39 -22.76 36.39
CA THR A 396 32.85 -22.55 36.22
C THR A 396 33.30 -22.68 34.76
N PRO A 397 34.21 -21.81 34.28
CA PRO A 397 34.65 -21.84 32.89
C PRO A 397 35.17 -23.24 32.55
N VAL A 398 34.57 -23.89 31.57
CA VAL A 398 35.15 -25.09 30.98
C VAL A 398 36.42 -24.63 30.29
N VAL A 399 37.56 -24.77 30.98
CA VAL A 399 38.88 -24.58 30.39
C VAL A 399 38.91 -25.45 29.15
N ALA A 400 38.94 -24.83 27.97
CA ALA A 400 39.15 -25.52 26.71
C ALA A 400 40.38 -26.39 26.89
N ALA A 401 40.17 -27.72 26.96
CA ALA A 401 41.26 -28.67 27.04
C ALA A 401 42.12 -28.44 25.80
N ALA A 402 43.28 -27.82 26.00
CA ALA A 402 44.29 -27.68 24.97
C ALA A 402 44.55 -29.09 24.43
N LYS A 403 44.05 -29.38 23.22
CA LYS A 403 44.49 -30.54 22.47
C LYS A 403 45.98 -30.35 22.22
N ARG A 404 46.77 -30.99 23.07
CA ARG A 404 48.21 -31.14 22.93
C ARG A 404 48.44 -31.78 21.56
N GLN A 405 48.86 -30.97 20.57
CA GLN A 405 49.40 -31.50 19.33
C GLN A 405 50.66 -32.29 19.71
N VAL A 406 50.54 -33.62 19.73
CA VAL A 406 51.71 -34.49 19.69
C VAL A 406 52.15 -34.51 18.23
N SER A 407 53.12 -33.67 17.92
CA SER A 407 53.99 -33.88 16.77
C SER A 407 54.76 -35.19 17.02
N ASN A 408 54.58 -36.18 16.16
CA ASN A 408 55.60 -37.19 15.97
C ASN A 408 55.81 -37.48 14.49
N SER A 409 57.06 -37.29 14.14
CA SER A 409 57.75 -37.48 12.88
C SER A 409 57.58 -38.89 12.28
N ASN A 410 57.37 -38.93 10.97
CA ASN A 410 57.74 -40.05 10.09
C ASN A 410 59.29 -40.15 10.03
N PRO A 411 59.92 -41.31 9.75
CA PRO A 411 59.84 -41.93 8.41
C PRO A 411 59.99 -43.47 8.32
N ALA A 412 59.58 -44.03 7.16
CA ALA A 412 60.36 -44.95 6.30
C ALA A 412 59.58 -46.16 5.70
N SER A 413 59.37 -46.04 4.38
CA SER A 413 59.45 -47.00 3.24
C SER A 413 59.25 -48.53 3.33
N SER A 414 58.76 -49.02 2.17
CA SER A 414 58.79 -50.38 1.57
C SER A 414 57.62 -51.30 1.94
N GLY A 415 56.97 -52.04 1.06
CA GLY A 415 57.03 -52.21 -0.39
C GLY A 415 56.07 -53.35 -0.81
N ASN A 416 55.56 -53.25 -2.04
CA ASN A 416 55.16 -54.33 -2.96
C ASN A 416 53.94 -55.27 -2.73
N THR A 417 53.26 -55.45 -3.88
CA THR A 417 52.58 -56.65 -4.46
C THR A 417 51.08 -56.92 -4.26
N VAL A 418 50.39 -56.83 -5.41
CA VAL A 418 49.14 -57.47 -5.90
C VAL A 418 49.48 -58.96 -6.22
N PRO A 419 48.61 -60.00 -6.13
CA PRO A 419 47.46 -60.16 -7.05
C PRO A 419 46.19 -60.98 -6.67
N LEU A 420 45.11 -60.64 -7.41
CA LEU A 420 44.07 -61.45 -8.10
C LEU A 420 43.24 -62.54 -7.39
N SER A 421 41.91 -62.38 -7.48
CA SER A 421 40.86 -63.29 -8.03
C SER A 421 39.49 -62.85 -7.45
N GLY A 422 38.33 -62.91 -8.08
CA GLY A 422 37.83 -63.48 -9.33
C GLY A 422 36.32 -63.74 -9.14
N GLY A 423 35.51 -63.55 -10.19
CA GLY A 423 34.11 -64.02 -10.27
C GLY A 423 33.06 -62.89 -10.15
N SER A 424 32.49 -62.38 -11.24
CA SER A 424 31.51 -62.96 -12.19
C SER A 424 30.06 -62.67 -11.80
N GLY A 425 29.37 -61.89 -12.65
CA GLY A 425 27.94 -61.62 -12.55
C GLY A 425 27.49 -60.55 -13.55
N ALA A 426 27.50 -60.90 -14.84
CA ALA A 426 26.83 -60.14 -15.90
C ALA A 426 25.33 -60.44 -15.89
N PHE A 427 24.46 -59.48 -16.25
CA PHE A 427 23.49 -59.61 -17.35
C PHE A 427 22.68 -58.32 -17.59
N ASN A 428 22.74 -57.86 -18.85
CA ASN A 428 21.78 -57.13 -19.69
C ASN A 428 21.13 -55.81 -19.25
N TRP A 429 21.47 -54.67 -19.88
CA TRP A 429 21.16 -54.19 -21.26
C TRP A 429 19.72 -53.67 -21.41
N LEU A 430 19.56 -52.33 -21.44
CA LEU A 430 18.79 -51.67 -22.50
C LEU A 430 19.21 -50.20 -22.65
N TYR A 431 19.42 -49.87 -23.92
CA TYR A 431 19.94 -48.63 -24.49
C TYR A 431 18.78 -47.74 -24.98
N LEU A 432 19.15 -46.55 -25.45
CA LEU A 432 18.38 -45.48 -26.14
C LEU A 432 17.85 -44.37 -25.21
N GLY A 433 18.12 -43.10 -25.46
CA GLY A 433 18.80 -42.47 -26.59
C GLY A 433 18.66 -40.95 -26.50
N PHE A 434 19.74 -40.26 -26.83
CA PHE A 434 19.85 -38.80 -26.97
C PHE A 434 18.76 -38.19 -27.87
N LEU A 435 18.32 -36.97 -27.56
CA LEU A 435 18.08 -35.95 -28.59
C LEU A 435 18.49 -34.55 -28.09
N LEU A 436 19.39 -33.95 -28.86
CA LEU A 436 20.01 -32.63 -28.71
C LEU A 436 19.50 -31.82 -29.91
N VAL A 437 18.81 -30.70 -29.71
CA VAL A 437 18.49 -29.70 -30.74
C VAL A 437 18.48 -28.33 -30.04
N LEU A 438 19.58 -27.57 -30.09
CA LEU A 438 19.90 -26.49 -31.03
C LEU A 438 18.97 -25.25 -30.96
N PHE A 439 19.54 -24.18 -30.40
CA PHE A 439 19.14 -22.78 -30.55
C PHE A 439 19.10 -22.33 -32.03
N PRO A 440 18.41 -21.22 -32.31
CA PRO A 440 19.15 -20.14 -32.95
C PRO A 440 18.97 -18.77 -32.28
N PHE A 441 20.10 -18.06 -32.23
CA PHE A 441 20.23 -16.61 -32.11
C PHE A 441 19.47 -15.87 -33.22
N ILE A 442 18.85 -14.73 -32.89
CA ILE A 442 18.64 -13.63 -33.84
C ILE A 442 19.16 -12.33 -33.23
N ARG A 443 19.89 -11.58 -34.05
CA ARG A 443 20.62 -10.34 -33.77
C ARG A 443 19.72 -9.09 -33.84
N VAL A 444 20.23 -8.09 -33.12
CA VAL A 444 20.05 -6.64 -33.19
C VAL A 444 20.06 -6.06 -34.63
N ASN A 445 19.20 -5.05 -34.90
CA ASN A 445 19.57 -3.74 -35.46
C ASN A 445 18.38 -2.73 -35.52
N ASP A 446 18.69 -1.51 -35.06
CA ASP A 446 18.25 -0.17 -35.51
C ASP A 446 16.76 0.15 -35.75
N PHE A 447 16.17 0.95 -34.86
CA PHE A 447 15.73 2.34 -35.08
C PHE A 447 15.32 3.02 -33.77
#